data_AF-A0A9E1CE70-F1
#
_entry.id   AF-A0A9E1CE70-F1
#
_cell.length_a   1.000
_cell.length_b   1.000
_cell.length_c   1.000
_cell.angle_alpha   90.00
_cell.angle_beta   90.00
_cell.angle_gamma   90.00
#
_symmetry.space_group_name_H-M   'P 1'
#
loop_
_entity.id
_entity.type
_entity.pdbx_description
1 polymer ?
#
loop_
_entity_poly.entity_id
_entity_poly.type
_entity_poly.pdbx_seq_one_letter_code
_entity_poly.pdbx_strand_id
1 'polypeptide(L)'
;RASEILLAEDFRALGAEVVIATADGSAGIHGLVTDGMAAVSDYTYLYTCGPEPMLKAVYDACKTSGQFSFEERMGCGFGACMGCSCETKYGNKRICKDGPVLEKEEIVW
;
A
#
# COMPACT_ATOMS: atom_id res chain seq x y z
N ARG A 1 13.22 -10.94 1.52
CA ARG A 1 13.79 -12.32 1.36
C ARG A 1 12.81 -13.34 1.94
N ALA A 2 12.99 -14.64 1.70
CA ALA A 2 12.10 -15.69 2.22
C ALA A 2 12.02 -15.69 3.75
N SER A 3 13.11 -15.35 4.44
CA SER A 3 13.17 -15.25 5.91
C SER A 3 12.39 -14.08 6.50
N GLU A 4 11.97 -13.12 5.67
CA GLU A 4 11.22 -11.91 6.08
C GLU A 4 9.74 -11.99 5.71
N ILE A 5 9.30 -13.13 5.15
CA ILE A 5 7.89 -13.36 4.85
C ILE A 5 7.14 -13.51 6.16
N LEU A 6 6.12 -12.69 6.34
CA LEU A 6 5.25 -12.68 7.50
C LEU A 6 3.80 -12.87 7.05
N LEU A 7 2.97 -13.46 7.90
CA LEU A 7 1.51 -13.58 7.76
C LEU A 7 1.00 -14.33 6.52
N ALA A 8 1.87 -14.91 5.68
CA ALA A 8 1.45 -15.59 4.46
C ALA A 8 0.50 -16.77 4.75
N GLU A 9 0.81 -17.59 5.75
CA GLU A 9 -0.08 -18.71 6.13
C GLU A 9 -1.36 -18.21 6.79
N ASP A 10 -1.31 -17.11 7.55
CA ASP A 10 -2.49 -16.52 8.17
C ASP A 10 -3.47 -16.01 7.11
N PHE A 11 -2.98 -15.33 6.07
CA PHE A 11 -3.81 -14.93 4.93
C PHE A 11 -4.40 -16.13 4.17
N ARG A 12 -3.61 -17.19 3.95
CA ARG A 12 -4.11 -18.43 3.33
C ARG A 12 -5.18 -19.11 4.19
N ALA A 13 -5.02 -19.12 5.51
CA ALA A 13 -5.98 -19.67 6.45
C ALA A 13 -7.31 -18.90 6.46
N LEU A 14 -7.29 -17.61 6.13
CA LEU A 14 -8.48 -16.79 5.89
C LEU A 14 -9.12 -17.02 4.50
N GLY A 15 -8.54 -17.89 3.67
CA GLY A 15 -9.03 -18.21 2.34
C GLY A 15 -8.60 -17.22 1.25
N ALA A 16 -7.65 -16.32 1.53
CA ALA A 16 -7.10 -15.44 0.51
C ALA A 16 -6.17 -16.22 -0.43
N GLU A 17 -6.22 -15.88 -1.72
CA GLU A 17 -5.14 -16.23 -2.64
C GLU A 17 -3.92 -15.37 -2.28
N VAL A 18 -2.79 -16.03 -1.98
CA VAL A 18 -1.57 -15.35 -1.54
C VAL A 18 -0.47 -15.50 -2.58
N VAL A 19 -0.23 -14.41 -3.30
CA VAL A 19 0.91 -14.25 -4.21
C VAL A 19 2.06 -13.58 -3.47
N ILE A 20 3.20 -14.26 -3.39
CA ILE A 20 4.41 -13.75 -2.75
C ILE A 20 5.39 -13.31 -3.83
N ALA A 21 5.96 -12.11 -3.67
CA ALA A 21 7.09 -11.63 -4.45
C ALA A 21 8.27 -11.32 -3.54
N THR A 22 9.47 -11.80 -3.90
CA THR A 22 10.71 -11.47 -3.20
C THR A 22 11.74 -10.90 -4.18
N ALA A 23 12.34 -9.77 -3.81
CA ALA A 23 13.30 -9.06 -4.65
C ALA A 23 14.57 -9.86 -4.98
N ASP A 24 14.88 -10.90 -4.20
CA ASP A 24 16.01 -11.80 -4.42
C ASP A 24 15.60 -13.17 -5.00
N GLY A 25 14.30 -13.38 -5.27
CA GLY A 25 13.77 -14.63 -5.81
C GLY A 25 13.85 -15.82 -4.85
N SER A 26 14.14 -15.58 -3.57
CA SER A 26 14.26 -16.64 -2.56
C SER A 26 12.94 -17.35 -2.27
N ALA A 27 11.79 -16.75 -2.60
CA ALA A 27 10.48 -17.37 -2.55
C ALA A 27 9.48 -16.67 -3.49
N GLY A 28 8.54 -17.44 -4.06
CA GLY A 28 7.50 -16.91 -4.93
C GLY A 28 8.06 -16.29 -6.21
N ILE A 29 7.47 -15.17 -6.64
CA ILE A 29 7.91 -14.41 -7.81
C ILE A 29 9.21 -13.68 -7.47
N HIS A 30 10.21 -13.79 -8.35
CA HIS A 30 11.41 -12.96 -8.26
C HIS A 30 11.10 -11.56 -8.79
N GLY A 31 10.95 -10.59 -7.89
CA GLY A 31 10.57 -9.22 -8.26
C GLY A 31 9.93 -8.43 -7.12
N LEU A 32 9.19 -7.39 -7.50
CA LEU A 32 8.45 -6.48 -6.63
C LEU A 32 6.94 -6.79 -6.67
N VAL A 33 6.17 -6.12 -5.82
CA VAL A 33 4.71 -6.30 -5.75
C VAL A 33 4.00 -6.03 -7.08
N THR A 34 4.53 -5.11 -7.91
CA THR A 34 3.98 -4.80 -9.24
C THR A 34 4.10 -5.97 -10.20
N ASP A 35 5.12 -6.82 -10.06
CA ASP A 35 5.25 -8.06 -10.85
C ASP A 35 4.19 -9.09 -10.42
N GLY A 36 3.88 -9.14 -9.12
CA GLY A 36 2.76 -9.93 -8.59
C GLY A 36 1.39 -9.41 -9.06
N MET A 37 1.20 -8.09 -9.11
CA MET A 37 -0.02 -7.49 -9.64
C MET A 37 -0.24 -7.81 -11.11
N ALA A 38 0.82 -7.90 -11.93
CA ALA A 38 0.70 -8.26 -13.33
C ALA A 38 0.16 -9.69 -13.53
N ALA A 39 0.33 -10.58 -12.55
CA ALA A 39 -0.21 -11.93 -12.56
C ALA A 39 -1.71 -11.99 -12.22
N VAL A 40 -2.29 -10.93 -11.65
CA VAL A 40 -3.70 -10.84 -11.26
C VAL A 40 -4.41 -9.79 -12.13
N SER A 41 -5.22 -10.24 -13.09
CA SER A 41 -5.70 -9.37 -14.19
C SER A 41 -7.14 -8.88 -14.06
N ASP A 42 -7.92 -9.43 -13.12
CA ASP A 42 -9.37 -9.30 -13.01
C ASP A 42 -9.86 -8.66 -11.69
N TYR A 43 -9.00 -7.94 -10.99
CA TYR A 43 -9.41 -7.21 -9.77
C TYR A 43 -10.28 -5.97 -10.11
N THR A 44 -11.24 -5.68 -9.24
CA THR A 44 -12.16 -4.54 -9.40
C THR A 44 -11.84 -3.35 -8.48
N TYR A 45 -11.04 -3.58 -7.44
CA TYR A 45 -10.65 -2.60 -6.45
C TYR A 45 -9.36 -3.08 -5.76
N LEU A 46 -8.57 -2.16 -5.22
CA LEU A 46 -7.32 -2.49 -4.54
C LEU A 46 -7.22 -1.83 -3.15
N TYR A 47 -6.54 -2.51 -2.24
CA TYR A 47 -6.13 -1.98 -0.95
C TYR A 47 -4.62 -2.16 -0.85
N THR A 48 -3.88 -1.13 -0.46
CA THR A 48 -2.42 -1.19 -0.39
C THR A 48 -1.88 -0.47 0.83
N CYS A 49 -0.83 -1.05 1.41
CA CYS A 49 -0.07 -0.48 2.51
C CYS A 49 1.39 -0.90 2.36
N GLY A 50 2.31 0.01 2.65
CA GLY A 50 3.74 -0.23 2.55
C GLY A 50 4.53 1.05 2.28
N PRO A 51 5.83 0.94 1.97
CA PRO A 51 6.68 2.10 1.77
C PRO A 51 6.17 3.00 0.64
N GLU A 52 6.34 4.31 0.78
CA GLU A 52 5.86 5.29 -0.20
C GLU A 52 6.32 5.03 -1.65
N PRO A 53 7.59 4.63 -1.94
CA PRO A 53 7.99 4.25 -3.30
C PRO A 53 7.20 3.05 -3.85
N MET A 54 6.80 2.11 -2.99
CA MET A 54 5.95 0.98 -3.36
C MET A 54 4.53 1.47 -3.66
N LEU A 55 3.98 2.34 -2.82
CA LEU A 55 2.66 2.94 -3.04
C LEU A 55 2.62 3.70 -4.38
N LYS A 56 3.65 4.48 -4.71
CA LYS A 56 3.78 5.17 -6.00
C LYS A 56 3.77 4.18 -7.17
N ALA A 57 4.56 3.10 -7.08
CA ALA A 57 4.62 2.08 -8.13
C ALA A 57 3.27 1.35 -8.32
N VAL A 58 2.58 1.04 -7.23
CA VAL A 58 1.22 0.45 -7.26
C VAL A 58 0.23 1.44 -7.87
N TYR A 59 0.32 2.73 -7.52
CA TYR A 59 -0.54 3.77 -8.09
C TYR A 59 -0.42 3.85 -9.62
N ASP A 60 0.81 3.81 -10.14
CA ASP A 60 1.07 3.86 -11.58
C ASP A 60 0.64 2.57 -12.31
N ALA A 61 0.76 1.41 -11.65
CA ALA A 61 0.41 0.12 -12.25
C ALA A 61 -1.08 -0.22 -12.17
N CYS A 62 -1.81 0.35 -11.21
CA CYS A 62 -3.19 -0.07 -10.95
C CYS A 62 -4.22 0.46 -11.95
N LYS A 63 -5.14 -0.40 -12.34
CA LYS A 63 -6.16 -0.13 -13.38
C LYS A 63 -7.49 0.35 -12.82
N THR A 64 -7.72 0.19 -11.52
CA THR A 64 -8.98 0.53 -10.84
C THR A 64 -8.76 1.65 -9.82
N SER A 65 -9.85 2.11 -9.19
CA SER A 65 -9.79 2.88 -7.95
C SER A 65 -9.27 1.99 -6.80
N GLY A 66 -8.96 2.61 -5.66
CA GLY A 66 -8.26 1.94 -4.58
C GLY A 66 -7.99 2.79 -3.36
N GLN A 67 -7.53 2.11 -2.31
CA GLN A 67 -7.16 2.72 -1.04
C GLN A 67 -5.68 2.53 -0.74
N PHE A 68 -5.02 3.62 -0.37
CA PHE A 68 -3.60 3.67 -0.06
C PHE A 68 -3.41 4.11 1.38
N SER A 69 -2.87 3.24 2.22
CA SER A 69 -2.53 3.55 3.60
C SER A 69 -1.14 4.18 3.66
N PHE A 70 -1.09 5.48 3.96
CA PHE A 70 0.16 6.23 4.09
C PHE A 70 0.75 6.14 5.49
N GLU A 71 2.08 6.17 5.53
CA GLU A 71 2.85 6.37 6.76
C GLU A 71 3.48 7.76 6.72
N GLU A 72 3.46 8.46 7.85
CA GLU A 72 4.08 9.77 7.98
C GLU A 72 4.71 9.94 9.35
N ARG A 73 5.62 10.91 9.47
CA ARG A 73 6.20 11.25 10.78
C ARG A 73 5.13 11.92 11.66
N MET A 74 4.69 11.19 12.68
CA MET A 74 3.68 11.66 13.62
C MET A 74 4.32 12.21 14.90
N GLY A 75 3.85 13.37 15.35
CA GLY A 75 4.15 13.92 16.67
C GLY A 75 3.02 13.63 17.67
N CYS A 76 1.85 14.24 17.46
CA CYS A 76 0.73 14.11 18.39
C CYS A 76 -0.11 12.84 18.19
N GLY A 77 -0.25 12.33 16.96
CA GLY A 77 -1.07 11.14 16.66
C GLY A 77 -2.60 11.34 16.73
N PHE A 78 -3.10 12.51 17.11
CA PHE A 78 -4.54 12.80 17.22
C PHE A 78 -5.01 14.06 16.46
N GLY A 79 -4.12 14.64 15.64
CA GLY A 79 -4.47 15.70 14.68
C GLY A 79 -4.19 17.15 15.09
N ALA A 80 -3.53 17.39 16.23
CA ALA A 80 -3.26 18.75 16.72
C ALA A 80 -2.00 19.42 16.13
N CYS A 81 -0.90 18.67 15.97
CA CYS A 81 0.40 19.29 15.66
C CYS A 81 0.68 19.56 14.17
N MET A 82 -0.20 19.11 13.26
CA MET A 82 -0.02 19.19 11.80
C MET A 82 1.25 18.52 11.22
N GLY A 83 2.03 17.79 12.04
CA GLY A 83 3.32 17.22 11.61
C GLY A 83 3.23 16.11 10.56
N CYS A 84 2.11 15.39 10.50
CA CYS A 84 1.86 14.33 9.53
C CYS A 84 0.91 14.80 8.42
N SER A 85 1.06 16.04 7.95
CA SER A 85 0.21 16.58 6.88
C SER A 85 0.72 16.13 5.51
N CYS A 86 -0.17 15.57 4.69
CA CYS A 86 0.07 15.26 3.29
C CYS A 86 -0.79 16.13 2.41
N GLU A 87 -0.23 16.57 1.28
CA GLU A 87 -0.98 17.28 0.26
C GLU A 87 -1.87 16.30 -0.53
N THR A 88 -3.12 16.69 -0.75
CA THR A 88 -4.07 15.95 -1.59
C THR A 88 -4.71 16.91 -2.58
N LYS A 89 -5.44 16.39 -3.57
CA LYS A 89 -6.20 17.22 -4.52
C LYS A 89 -7.28 18.08 -3.85
N TYR A 90 -7.64 17.77 -2.61
CA TYR A 90 -8.67 18.46 -1.84
C TYR A 90 -8.08 19.28 -0.67
N GLY A 91 -6.77 19.55 -0.72
CA GLY A 91 -6.02 20.26 0.31
C GLY A 91 -5.27 19.33 1.25
N ASN A 92 -4.65 19.90 2.29
CA ASN A 92 -3.83 19.12 3.21
C ASN A 92 -4.68 18.26 4.15
N LYS A 93 -4.34 16.96 4.23
CA LYS A 93 -4.94 16.01 5.18
C LYS A 93 -3.88 15.53 6.16
N ARG A 94 -4.25 15.38 7.44
CA ARG A 94 -3.36 14.80 8.46
C ARG A 94 -3.50 13.28 8.48
N ILE A 95 -2.44 12.55 8.20
CA ILE A 95 -2.46 11.07 8.16
C ILE A 95 -2.98 10.47 9.48
N CYS A 96 -2.64 11.04 10.64
CA CYS A 96 -3.11 10.51 11.93
C CYS A 96 -4.60 10.76 12.26
N LYS A 97 -5.28 11.66 11.54
CA LYS A 97 -6.64 12.12 11.90
C LYS A 97 -7.63 12.02 10.75
N ASP A 98 -7.19 12.43 9.58
CA ASP A 98 -7.96 12.46 8.34
C ASP A 98 -7.61 11.25 7.45
N GLY A 99 -6.46 10.60 7.67
CA GLY A 99 -6.05 9.32 7.08
C GLY A 99 -6.20 8.13 8.05
N PRO A 100 -5.29 7.12 8.04
CA PRO A 100 -4.09 7.00 7.19
C PRO A 100 -4.41 6.56 5.76
N VAL A 101 -5.64 6.12 5.52
CA VAL A 101 -6.10 5.65 4.21
C VAL A 101 -6.58 6.84 3.38
N LEU A 102 -6.02 6.99 2.19
CA LEU A 102 -6.45 7.94 1.18
C LEU A 102 -6.97 7.18 -0.04
N GLU A 103 -8.04 7.68 -0.65
CA GLU A 103 -8.53 7.14 -1.93
C GLU A 103 -7.53 7.45 -3.06
N LYS A 104 -7.41 6.58 -4.06
CA LYS A 104 -6.52 6.78 -5.20
C LYS A 104 -6.75 8.15 -5.84
N GLU A 105 -8.01 8.54 -5.97
CA GLU A 105 -8.43 9.72 -6.69
C GLU A 105 -8.02 11.03 -5.99
N GLU A 106 -7.74 11.01 -4.68
CA GLU A 106 -7.32 12.21 -3.94
C GLU A 106 -5.79 12.39 -3.87
N ILE A 107 -5.00 11.35 -4.14
CA ILE A 107 -3.54 11.39 -3.98
C ILE A 107 -2.88 12.30 -5.02
N VAL A 108 -1.87 13.05 -4.57
CA VAL A 108 -0.92 13.80 -5.39
C VAL A 108 0.45 13.14 -5.25
N TRP A 109 1.14 12.91 -6.36
CA TRP A 109 2.46 12.31 -6.43
C TRP A 109 3.47 13.21 -7.12
#